data_AF-A0A371BM35-F1
#
_entry.id   AF-A0A371BM35-F1
#
_cell.length_a   1.000
_cell.length_b   1.000
_cell.length_c   1.000
_cell.angle_alpha   90.00
_cell.angle_beta   90.00
_cell.angle_gamma   90.00
#
_symmetry.space_group_name_H-M   'P 1'
#
loop_
_entity.id
_entity.type
_entity.pdbx_description
1 polymer ?
#
loop_
_entity_poly.entity_id
_entity_poly.type
_entity_poly.pdbx_seq_one_letter_code
_entity_poly.pdbx_strand_id
1 'polypeptide(L)'
;MTAGSASFLAGAFMPVSRVYVERERQRKLEILLANPVQWRAQTVLLGAGTIVLPAGVAVLAGEWDRGRAGGEQERLAGRRLAQAGAVLLAGGAAVFPVDLAARFTDPEGFALGRQPEWPFYGYVWVSLAGMAALGGALLQRSRTHAGFPRWPGWLNLGGAATFAGVLASTGDLPPLSIYCIELATGIALVLRGGQRQPSGDTGQPPPLK
;
A
#
# COMPACT_ATOMS: atom_id res chain seq x y z
N MET A 1 4.63 4.51 2.25
CA MET A 1 3.74 3.53 2.88
C MET A 1 2.68 4.24 3.72
N THR A 2 2.93 4.58 4.99
CA THR A 2 1.91 5.15 5.91
C THR A 2 1.12 6.33 5.32
N ALA A 3 1.81 7.38 4.83
CA ALA A 3 1.15 8.54 4.24
C ALA A 3 0.33 8.20 2.99
N GLY A 4 0.84 7.31 2.15
CA GLY A 4 0.13 6.83 0.96
C GLY A 4 -1.14 6.06 1.35
N SER A 5 -1.03 5.12 2.30
CA SER A 5 -2.18 4.37 2.80
C SER A 5 -3.21 5.26 3.48
N ALA A 6 -2.78 6.21 4.31
CA ALA A 6 -3.68 7.18 4.94
C ALA A 6 -4.41 8.04 3.90
N SER A 7 -3.71 8.54 2.87
CA SER A 7 -4.33 9.31 1.79
C SER A 7 -5.37 8.49 1.04
N PHE A 8 -5.04 7.24 0.69
CA PHE A 8 -5.99 6.37 0.00
C PHE A 8 -7.23 6.13 0.85
N LEU A 9 -7.04 5.77 2.12
CA LEU A 9 -8.14 5.49 3.04
C LEU A 9 -9.01 6.72 3.29
N ALA A 10 -8.41 7.92 3.40
CA ALA A 10 -9.17 9.16 3.48
C ALA A 10 -10.11 9.33 2.28
N GLY A 11 -9.63 9.05 1.06
CA GLY A 11 -10.47 9.04 -0.14
C GLY A 11 -11.53 7.94 -0.13
N ALA A 12 -11.16 6.74 0.32
CA ALA A 12 -12.05 5.57 0.36
C ALA A 12 -13.19 5.70 1.37
N PHE A 13 -13.03 6.50 2.43
CA PHE A 13 -14.07 6.77 3.42
C PHE A 13 -14.88 8.05 3.16
N MET A 14 -14.64 8.75 2.04
CA MET A 14 -15.48 9.89 1.66
C MET A 14 -16.92 9.44 1.36
N PRO A 15 -17.95 10.27 1.65
CA PRO A 15 -19.35 9.90 1.41
C PRO A 15 -19.65 9.47 -0.04
N VAL A 16 -18.96 10.07 -1.02
CA VAL A 16 -19.09 9.75 -2.44
C VAL A 16 -18.66 8.31 -2.78
N SER A 17 -17.85 7.64 -1.94
CA SER A 17 -17.43 6.23 -2.10
C SER A 17 -18.59 5.24 -2.20
N ARG A 18 -19.77 5.61 -1.71
CA ARG A 18 -20.98 4.78 -1.86
C ARG A 18 -21.27 4.43 -3.33
N VAL A 19 -20.76 5.22 -4.29
CA VAL A 19 -20.86 4.94 -5.72
C VAL A 19 -20.25 3.58 -6.12
N TYR A 20 -19.25 3.09 -5.39
CA TYR A 20 -18.59 1.81 -5.69
C TYR A 20 -19.39 0.59 -5.24
N VAL A 21 -20.21 0.73 -4.19
CA VAL A 21 -21.07 -0.35 -3.67
C VAL A 21 -22.50 -0.29 -4.20
N GLU A 22 -22.91 0.86 -4.74
CA GLU A 22 -24.20 1.02 -5.39
C GLU A 22 -24.29 0.09 -6.62
N ARG A 23 -25.42 -0.57 -6.81
CA ARG A 23 -25.64 -1.49 -7.93
C ARG A 23 -26.38 -0.81 -9.08
N GLU A 24 -27.26 0.12 -8.75
CA GLU A 24 -28.07 0.83 -9.74
C GLU A 24 -27.26 1.93 -10.44
N ARG A 25 -27.15 1.84 -11.76
CA ARG A 25 -26.31 2.74 -12.58
C ARG A 25 -26.79 4.20 -12.54
N GLN A 26 -28.11 4.40 -12.58
CA GLN A 26 -28.74 5.71 -12.51
C GLN A 26 -28.46 6.35 -11.15
N ARG A 27 -28.58 5.58 -10.07
CA ARG A 27 -28.27 6.04 -8.72
C ARG A 27 -26.79 6.38 -8.53
N LYS A 28 -25.87 5.64 -9.16
CA LYS A 28 -24.44 6.02 -9.22
C LYS A 28 -24.27 7.40 -9.85
N LEU A 29 -24.93 7.64 -10.98
CA LEU A 29 -24.85 8.93 -11.67
C LEU A 29 -25.40 10.07 -10.80
N GLU A 30 -26.54 9.88 -10.15
CA GLU A 30 -27.13 10.84 -9.22
C GLU A 30 -26.16 11.20 -8.08
N ILE A 31 -25.47 10.19 -7.50
CA ILE A 31 -24.48 10.41 -6.43
C ILE A 31 -23.33 11.30 -6.92
N LEU A 32 -22.81 11.02 -8.12
CA LEU A 32 -21.70 11.75 -8.72
C LEU A 32 -22.08 13.20 -9.07
N LEU A 33 -23.26 13.38 -9.69
CA LEU A 33 -23.77 14.70 -10.07
C LEU A 33 -24.12 15.56 -8.86
N ALA A 34 -24.61 14.96 -7.77
CA ALA A 34 -24.90 15.68 -6.54
C ALA A 34 -23.64 16.11 -5.78
N ASN A 35 -22.48 15.47 -6.00
CA ASN A 35 -21.26 15.68 -5.21
C ASN A 35 -19.98 15.80 -6.06
N PRO A 36 -19.92 16.68 -7.07
CA PRO A 36 -18.80 16.75 -8.01
C PRO A 36 -17.48 17.12 -7.33
N VAL A 37 -17.50 18.00 -6.32
CA VAL A 37 -16.30 18.38 -5.57
C VAL A 37 -15.75 17.20 -4.76
N GLN A 38 -16.63 16.43 -4.10
CA GLN A 38 -16.21 15.26 -3.35
C GLN A 38 -15.64 14.18 -4.26
N TRP A 39 -16.25 13.97 -5.44
CA TRP A 39 -15.73 13.05 -6.45
C TRP A 39 -14.30 13.40 -6.85
N ARG A 40 -14.03 14.67 -7.18
CA ARG A 40 -12.69 15.14 -7.56
C ARG A 40 -11.69 14.95 -6.42
N ALA A 41 -12.06 15.37 -5.20
CA ALA A 41 -11.20 15.23 -4.03
C ALA A 41 -10.88 13.76 -3.72
N GLN A 42 -11.88 12.87 -3.81
CA GLN A 42 -11.68 11.44 -3.67
C GLN A 42 -10.68 10.91 -4.70
N THR A 43 -10.87 11.21 -5.99
CA THR A 43 -9.99 10.70 -7.05
C THR A 43 -8.54 11.12 -6.83
N VAL A 44 -8.31 12.36 -6.39
CA VAL A 44 -6.97 12.86 -6.04
C VAL A 44 -6.39 12.07 -4.86
N LEU A 45 -7.16 11.85 -3.79
CA LEU A 45 -6.71 11.13 -2.59
C LEU A 45 -6.38 9.65 -2.89
N LEU A 46 -7.21 8.98 -3.68
CA LEU A 46 -6.99 7.60 -4.13
C LEU A 46 -5.75 7.51 -5.03
N GLY A 47 -5.60 8.43 -5.98
CA GLY A 47 -4.44 8.51 -6.86
C GLY A 47 -3.14 8.78 -6.10
N ALA A 48 -3.14 9.79 -5.24
CA ALA A 48 -2.00 10.13 -4.38
C ALA A 48 -1.60 8.95 -3.49
N GLY A 49 -2.57 8.28 -2.87
CA GLY A 49 -2.29 7.13 -2.02
C GLY A 49 -1.65 5.97 -2.80
N THR A 50 -2.12 5.74 -4.02
CA THR A 50 -1.59 4.71 -4.92
C THR A 50 -0.16 5.00 -5.37
N ILE A 51 0.21 6.26 -5.57
CA ILE A 51 1.56 6.67 -5.99
C ILE A 51 2.54 6.70 -4.80
N VAL A 52 2.10 7.24 -3.65
CA VAL A 52 2.98 7.47 -2.48
C VAL A 52 3.28 6.18 -1.72
N LEU A 53 2.38 5.19 -1.75
CA LEU A 53 2.58 3.90 -1.10
C LEU A 53 3.87 3.19 -1.59
N PRO A 54 4.02 2.87 -2.90
CA PRO A 54 5.18 2.16 -3.43
C PRO A 54 6.48 2.95 -3.24
N ALA A 55 6.44 4.28 -3.30
CA ALA A 55 7.61 5.11 -3.01
C ALA A 55 8.17 4.83 -1.60
N GLY A 56 7.31 4.68 -0.59
CA GLY A 56 7.79 4.32 0.75
C GLY A 56 8.31 2.88 0.86
N VAL A 57 7.79 1.95 0.06
CA VAL A 57 8.33 0.58 -0.01
C VAL A 57 9.72 0.59 -0.66
N ALA A 58 9.92 1.41 -1.70
CA ALA A 58 11.22 1.61 -2.33
C ALA A 58 12.25 2.21 -1.37
N VAL A 59 11.86 3.21 -0.57
CA VAL A 59 12.72 3.77 0.49
C VAL A 59 13.10 2.69 1.51
N LEU A 60 12.13 1.91 2.00
CA LEU A 60 12.37 0.79 2.92
C LEU A 60 13.37 -0.22 2.34
N ALA A 61 13.18 -0.61 1.07
CA ALA A 61 14.07 -1.54 0.38
C ALA A 61 15.50 -0.96 0.27
N GLY A 62 15.64 0.33 -0.02
CA GLY A 62 16.92 1.03 -0.10
C GLY A 62 17.64 1.15 1.25
N GLU A 63 16.93 1.36 2.35
CA GLU A 63 17.52 1.38 3.69
C GLU A 63 18.09 0.02 4.09
N TRP A 64 17.41 -1.06 3.71
CA TRP A 64 17.91 -2.42 3.95
C TRP A 64 19.15 -2.75 3.14
N ASP A 65 19.46 -1.96 2.11
CA ASP A 65 20.69 -2.09 1.34
C ASP A 65 21.95 -1.63 2.11
N ARG A 66 21.79 -0.76 3.11
CA ARG A 66 22.94 -0.12 3.80
C ARG A 66 23.45 -0.84 5.06
N GLY A 67 22.70 -1.77 5.64
CA GLY A 67 23.07 -2.46 6.89
C GLY A 67 23.89 -3.75 6.70
N ARG A 68 25.03 -3.90 7.38
CA ARG A 68 26.06 -4.96 7.20
C ARG A 68 25.97 -6.21 8.10
N ALA A 69 24.87 -6.51 8.78
CA ALA A 69 24.79 -7.66 9.70
C ALA A 69 23.94 -8.83 9.15
N GLY A 70 24.52 -10.04 9.06
CA GLY A 70 23.84 -11.30 8.68
C GLY A 70 24.47 -12.06 7.50
N GLY A 71 24.09 -13.33 7.31
CA GLY A 71 24.54 -14.18 6.20
C GLY A 71 24.13 -13.65 4.82
N GLU A 72 25.05 -13.68 3.86
CA GLU A 72 24.95 -12.96 2.57
C GLU A 72 23.75 -13.41 1.72
N GLN A 73 23.51 -14.72 1.63
CA GLN A 73 22.44 -15.32 0.83
C GLN A 73 21.03 -14.93 1.30
N GLU A 74 20.78 -15.02 2.61
CA GLU A 74 19.49 -14.74 3.23
C GLU A 74 19.15 -13.24 3.17
N ARG A 75 20.16 -12.39 3.29
CA ARG A 75 20.05 -10.94 3.15
C ARG A 75 19.73 -10.57 1.70
N LEU A 76 20.38 -11.21 0.73
CA LEU A 76 20.13 -10.97 -0.69
C LEU A 76 18.70 -11.37 -1.09
N ALA A 77 18.20 -12.50 -0.59
CA ALA A 77 16.82 -12.94 -0.81
C ALA A 77 15.80 -11.93 -0.28
N GLY A 78 15.93 -11.50 0.97
CA GLY A 78 15.03 -10.50 1.56
C GLY A 78 15.05 -9.15 0.84
N ARG A 79 16.23 -8.73 0.35
CA ARG A 79 16.37 -7.49 -0.45
C ARG A 79 15.68 -7.60 -1.80
N ARG A 80 15.91 -8.69 -2.53
CA ARG A 80 15.27 -8.93 -3.83
C ARG A 80 13.76 -8.96 -3.69
N LEU A 81 13.24 -9.57 -2.62
CA LEU A 81 11.80 -9.57 -2.32
C LEU A 81 11.27 -8.15 -2.02
N ALA A 82 12.01 -7.33 -1.26
CA ALA A 82 11.61 -5.95 -0.98
C ALA A 82 11.60 -5.09 -2.27
N GLN A 83 12.61 -5.24 -3.11
CA GLN A 83 12.70 -4.59 -4.42
C GLN A 83 11.59 -5.05 -5.35
N ALA A 84 11.34 -6.36 -5.43
CA ALA A 84 10.24 -6.92 -6.20
C ALA A 84 8.90 -6.37 -5.70
N GLY A 85 8.69 -6.31 -4.39
CA GLY A 85 7.51 -5.70 -3.78
C GLY A 85 7.32 -4.25 -4.21
N ALA A 86 8.38 -3.43 -4.13
CA ALA A 86 8.35 -2.04 -4.57
C ALA A 86 8.03 -1.91 -6.07
N VAL A 87 8.66 -2.71 -6.93
CA VAL A 87 8.44 -2.70 -8.38
C VAL A 87 7.02 -3.14 -8.73
N LEU A 88 6.52 -4.21 -8.12
CA LEU A 88 5.17 -4.69 -8.35
C LEU A 88 4.14 -3.65 -7.90
N LEU A 89 4.26 -3.11 -6.69
CA LEU A 89 3.36 -2.07 -6.21
C LEU A 89 3.42 -0.81 -7.09
N ALA A 90 4.59 -0.42 -7.58
CA ALA A 90 4.74 0.69 -8.52
C ALA A 90 4.13 0.37 -9.90
N GLY A 91 4.29 -0.86 -10.39
CA GLY A 91 3.68 -1.32 -11.63
C GLY A 91 2.15 -1.30 -11.57
N GLY A 92 1.56 -1.77 -10.48
CA GLY A 92 0.12 -1.62 -10.22
C GLY A 92 -0.28 -0.14 -10.16
N ALA A 93 0.53 0.67 -9.45
CA ALA A 93 0.31 2.11 -9.34
C ALA A 93 0.47 2.89 -10.65
N ALA A 94 1.04 2.31 -11.71
CA ALA A 94 1.06 2.94 -13.03
C ALA A 94 -0.28 2.77 -13.76
N VAL A 95 -1.02 1.69 -13.48
CA VAL A 95 -2.27 1.33 -14.17
C VAL A 95 -3.48 2.03 -13.54
N PHE A 96 -3.56 2.07 -12.21
CA PHE A 96 -4.75 2.56 -11.51
C PHE A 96 -5.00 4.08 -11.63
N PRO A 97 -4.00 4.98 -11.62
CA PRO A 97 -4.22 6.40 -11.88
C PRO A 97 -4.74 6.70 -13.28
N VAL A 98 -4.40 5.87 -14.28
CA VAL A 98 -4.96 5.99 -15.64
C VAL A 98 -6.45 5.66 -15.63
N ASP A 99 -6.84 4.59 -14.94
CA ASP A 99 -8.24 4.22 -14.71
C ASP A 99 -8.98 5.32 -13.93
N LEU A 100 -8.39 5.85 -12.85
CA LEU A 100 -8.94 6.99 -12.11
C LEU A 100 -9.09 8.24 -12.98
N ALA A 101 -8.15 8.53 -13.87
CA ALA A 101 -8.23 9.64 -14.80
C ALA A 101 -9.38 9.47 -15.79
N ALA A 102 -9.58 8.26 -16.33
CA ALA A 102 -10.72 7.97 -17.21
C ALA A 102 -12.06 8.16 -16.48
N ARG A 103 -12.17 7.71 -15.23
CA ARG A 103 -13.35 7.91 -14.36
C ARG A 103 -13.57 9.38 -14.02
N PHE A 104 -12.49 10.15 -13.90
CA PHE A 104 -12.54 11.59 -13.63
C PHE A 104 -13.05 12.37 -14.83
N THR A 105 -12.58 12.04 -16.04
CA THR A 105 -12.95 12.74 -17.28
C THR A 105 -14.34 12.36 -17.79
N ASP A 106 -14.78 11.12 -17.54
CA ASP A 106 -16.11 10.64 -17.93
C ASP A 106 -16.82 9.95 -16.74
N PRO A 107 -17.31 10.72 -15.75
CA PRO A 107 -18.01 10.17 -14.59
C PRO A 107 -19.31 9.44 -14.97
N GLU A 108 -19.97 9.89 -16.05
CA GLU A 108 -21.19 9.27 -16.55
C GLU A 108 -20.89 7.91 -17.21
N GLY A 109 -19.83 7.82 -18.01
CA GLY A 109 -19.35 6.55 -18.55
C GLY A 109 -18.99 5.55 -17.46
N PHE A 110 -18.34 6.01 -16.39
CA PHE A 110 -18.09 5.20 -15.21
C PHE A 110 -19.40 4.72 -14.54
N ALA A 111 -20.34 5.62 -14.25
CA ALA A 111 -21.61 5.27 -13.60
C ALA A 111 -22.44 4.27 -14.42
N LEU A 112 -22.42 4.41 -15.74
CA LEU A 112 -23.17 3.56 -16.66
C LEU A 112 -22.45 2.26 -17.04
N GLY A 113 -21.23 2.02 -16.56
CA GLY A 113 -20.45 0.81 -16.82
C GLY A 113 -19.90 0.72 -18.25
N ARG A 114 -19.57 1.86 -18.86
CA ARG A 114 -18.99 1.94 -20.21
C ARG A 114 -17.46 1.80 -20.24
N GLN A 115 -16.82 1.78 -19.07
CA GLN A 115 -15.37 1.72 -18.94
C GLN A 115 -14.90 0.27 -18.73
N PRO A 116 -13.75 -0.13 -19.29
CA PRO A 116 -13.22 -1.47 -19.10
C PRO A 116 -12.77 -1.71 -17.65
N GLU A 117 -13.09 -2.87 -17.09
CA GLU A 117 -12.72 -3.21 -15.70
C GLU A 117 -11.34 -3.86 -15.56
N TRP A 118 -10.75 -4.37 -16.66
CA TRP A 118 -9.46 -5.05 -16.62
C TRP A 118 -8.30 -4.23 -16.03
N PRO A 119 -8.20 -2.89 -16.20
CA PRO A 119 -7.11 -2.13 -15.59
C PRO A 119 -7.16 -2.19 -14.07
N PHE A 120 -8.37 -2.17 -13.51
CA PHE A 120 -8.61 -2.29 -12.09
C PHE A 120 -8.18 -3.67 -11.57
N TYR A 121 -8.63 -4.75 -12.21
CA TYR A 121 -8.24 -6.10 -11.80
C TYR A 121 -6.75 -6.35 -11.95
N GLY A 122 -6.14 -5.87 -13.03
CA GLY A 122 -4.70 -5.94 -13.24
C GLY A 122 -3.92 -5.23 -12.14
N TYR A 123 -4.35 -4.01 -11.78
CA TYR A 123 -3.81 -3.29 -10.62
C TYR A 123 -3.92 -4.12 -9.34
N VAL A 124 -5.10 -4.65 -9.00
CA VAL A 124 -5.31 -5.39 -7.74
C VAL A 124 -4.42 -6.63 -7.70
N TRP A 125 -4.38 -7.45 -8.75
CA TRP A 125 -3.53 -8.65 -8.80
C TRP A 125 -2.06 -8.33 -8.65
N VAL A 126 -1.57 -7.31 -9.34
CA VAL A 126 -0.17 -6.87 -9.27
C VAL A 126 0.14 -6.32 -7.87
N SER A 127 -0.77 -5.57 -7.26
CA SER A 127 -0.61 -5.07 -5.89
C SER A 127 -0.60 -6.20 -4.85
N LEU A 128 -1.43 -7.24 -5.00
CA LEU A 128 -1.41 -8.43 -4.14
C LEU A 128 -0.09 -9.18 -4.26
N ALA A 129 0.45 -9.33 -5.47
CA ALA A 129 1.78 -9.92 -5.66
C ALA A 129 2.89 -9.08 -4.98
N GLY A 130 2.80 -7.75 -5.09
CA GLY A 130 3.74 -6.84 -4.42
C GLY A 130 3.67 -6.91 -2.89
N MET A 131 2.45 -6.98 -2.35
CA MET A 131 2.18 -7.18 -0.92
C MET A 131 2.73 -8.53 -0.42
N ALA A 132 2.53 -9.61 -1.18
CA ALA A 132 3.11 -10.92 -0.86
C ALA A 132 4.65 -10.89 -0.85
N ALA A 133 5.26 -10.25 -1.85
CA ALA A 133 6.72 -10.09 -1.93
C ALA A 133 7.26 -9.27 -0.74
N LEU A 134 6.60 -8.16 -0.38
CA LEU A 134 6.92 -7.37 0.79
C LEU A 134 6.79 -8.18 2.09
N GLY A 135 5.71 -8.96 2.23
CA GLY A 135 5.50 -9.86 3.36
C GLY A 135 6.63 -10.87 3.52
N GLY A 136 7.04 -11.52 2.41
CA GLY A 136 8.20 -12.40 2.38
C GLY A 136 9.50 -11.69 2.79
N ALA A 137 9.71 -10.46 2.32
CA ALA A 137 10.87 -9.65 2.68
C ALA A 137 10.92 -9.33 4.18
N LEU A 138 9.78 -8.96 4.78
CA LEU A 138 9.63 -8.69 6.21
C LEU A 138 9.85 -9.94 7.06
N LEU A 139 9.34 -11.10 6.63
CA LEU A 139 9.60 -12.38 7.30
C LEU A 139 11.08 -12.74 7.23
N GLN A 140 11.73 -12.55 6.09
CA GLN A 140 13.16 -12.80 5.96
C GLN A 140 14.00 -11.84 6.84
N ARG A 141 13.58 -10.58 6.93
CA ARG A 141 14.17 -9.60 7.83
C ARG A 141 14.01 -10.02 9.31
N SER A 142 12.87 -10.58 9.66
CA SER A 142 12.60 -11.07 11.02
C SER A 142 13.47 -12.25 11.45
N ARG A 143 13.91 -13.08 10.49
CA ARG A 143 14.81 -14.21 10.74
C ARG A 143 16.26 -13.74 10.96
N THR A 144 16.69 -12.77 10.15
CA THR A 144 18.08 -12.31 10.12
C THR A 144 18.40 -11.23 11.17
N HIS A 145 17.39 -10.52 11.69
CA HIS A 145 17.58 -9.43 12.65
C HIS A 145 16.81 -9.71 13.94
N ALA A 146 17.55 -10.01 15.01
CA ALA A 146 16.98 -10.19 16.35
C ALA A 146 16.09 -9.00 16.75
N GLY A 147 14.91 -9.30 17.30
CA GLY A 147 13.91 -8.31 17.70
C GLY A 147 13.14 -7.65 16.54
N PHE A 148 13.25 -8.14 15.29
CA PHE A 148 12.37 -7.69 14.20
C PHE A 148 11.05 -8.46 14.24
N PRO A 149 9.88 -7.78 14.36
CA PRO A 149 8.60 -8.45 14.53
C PRO A 149 8.20 -9.23 13.26
N ARG A 150 7.68 -10.44 13.45
CA ARG A 150 7.23 -11.32 12.36
C ARG A 150 5.85 -10.98 11.84
N TRP A 151 4.99 -10.42 12.70
CA TRP A 151 3.58 -10.22 12.40
C TRP A 151 3.31 -9.33 11.18
N PRO A 152 4.08 -8.25 10.87
CA PRO A 152 3.79 -7.45 9.68
C PRO A 152 4.05 -8.26 8.40
N GLY A 153 5.05 -9.14 8.42
CA GLY A 153 5.33 -10.03 7.31
C GLY A 153 4.21 -11.05 7.08
N TRP A 154 3.71 -11.67 8.15
CA TRP A 154 2.55 -12.57 8.06
C TRP A 154 1.25 -11.86 7.68
N LEU A 155 1.04 -10.63 8.15
CA LEU A 155 -0.12 -9.83 7.79
C LEU A 155 -0.13 -9.54 6.28
N ASN A 156 1.01 -9.15 5.70
CA ASN A 156 1.12 -8.92 4.27
C ASN A 156 0.99 -10.21 3.45
N LEU A 157 1.72 -11.26 3.81
CA LEU A 157 1.71 -12.50 3.05
C LEU A 157 0.34 -13.21 3.14
N GLY A 158 -0.20 -13.34 4.36
CA GLY A 158 -1.49 -13.95 4.62
C GLY A 158 -2.65 -13.10 4.10
N GLY A 159 -2.56 -11.78 4.24
CA GLY A 159 -3.52 -10.84 3.65
C GLY A 159 -3.57 -10.94 2.14
N ALA A 160 -2.40 -10.94 1.47
CA ALA A 160 -2.31 -11.08 0.02
C ALA A 160 -2.94 -12.40 -0.45
N ALA A 161 -2.62 -13.52 0.20
CA ALA A 161 -3.20 -14.82 -0.11
C ALA A 161 -4.72 -14.87 0.11
N THR A 162 -5.20 -14.32 1.23
CA THR A 162 -6.64 -14.27 1.55
C THR A 162 -7.39 -13.42 0.53
N PHE A 163 -6.87 -12.23 0.22
CA PHE A 163 -7.48 -11.30 -0.72
C PHE A 163 -7.43 -11.81 -2.16
N ALA A 164 -6.36 -12.50 -2.56
CA ALA A 164 -6.28 -13.20 -3.83
C ALA A 164 -7.35 -14.29 -3.93
N GLY A 165 -7.53 -15.08 -2.86
CA GLY A 165 -8.58 -16.10 -2.80
C GLY A 165 -9.99 -15.49 -2.90
N VAL A 166 -10.25 -14.41 -2.16
CA VAL A 166 -11.51 -13.66 -2.26
C VAL A 166 -11.72 -13.19 -3.68
N LEU A 167 -10.79 -12.43 -4.25
CA LEU A 167 -10.88 -11.90 -5.62
C LEU A 167 -11.11 -13.00 -6.67
N ALA A 168 -10.41 -14.13 -6.57
CA ALA A 168 -10.58 -15.25 -7.49
C ALA A 168 -11.97 -15.92 -7.35
N SER A 169 -12.55 -15.92 -6.15
CA SER A 169 -13.84 -16.55 -5.87
C SER A 169 -15.05 -15.65 -6.11
N THR A 170 -14.93 -14.35 -5.85
CA THR A 170 -16.04 -13.38 -5.92
C THR A 170 -15.97 -12.50 -7.16
N GLY A 171 -14.79 -12.39 -7.79
CA GLY A 171 -14.53 -11.39 -8.81
C GLY A 171 -14.49 -9.96 -8.28
N ASP A 172 -14.53 -9.75 -6.96
CA ASP A 172 -14.59 -8.43 -6.34
C ASP A 172 -13.72 -8.37 -5.08
N LEU A 173 -12.91 -7.32 -4.99
CA LEU A 173 -12.11 -7.00 -3.82
C LEU A 173 -11.97 -5.48 -3.71
N PRO A 174 -12.48 -4.86 -2.64
CA PRO A 174 -12.24 -3.45 -2.38
C PRO A 174 -10.73 -3.19 -2.19
N PRO A 175 -10.11 -2.27 -2.97
CA PRO A 175 -8.67 -2.01 -2.87
C PRO A 175 -8.26 -1.54 -1.49
N LEU A 176 -9.18 -0.90 -0.75
CA LEU A 176 -8.95 -0.41 0.61
C LEU A 176 -8.35 -1.48 1.54
N SER A 177 -8.67 -2.76 1.32
CA SER A 177 -8.13 -3.88 2.08
C SER A 177 -6.60 -3.94 2.04
N ILE A 178 -6.00 -3.68 0.88
CA ILE A 178 -4.55 -3.60 0.70
C ILE A 178 -4.01 -2.43 1.53
N TYR A 179 -4.61 -1.25 1.41
CA TYR A 179 -4.14 -0.05 2.11
C TYR A 179 -4.30 -0.13 3.63
N CYS A 180 -5.30 -0.82 4.15
CA CYS A 180 -5.43 -1.10 5.59
C CYS A 180 -4.23 -1.90 6.12
N ILE A 181 -3.84 -2.96 5.42
CA ILE A 181 -2.68 -3.78 5.82
C ILE A 181 -1.39 -3.00 5.67
N GLU A 182 -1.23 -2.25 4.58
CA GLU A 182 -0.03 -1.45 4.34
C GLU A 182 0.08 -0.27 5.32
N LEU A 183 -1.04 0.28 5.80
CA LEU A 183 -1.05 1.27 6.87
C LEU A 183 -0.58 0.65 8.18
N ALA A 184 -1.15 -0.48 8.59
CA ALA A 184 -0.75 -1.18 9.82
C ALA A 184 0.74 -1.56 9.78
N THR A 185 1.21 -2.05 8.64
CA THR A 185 2.62 -2.37 8.37
C THR A 185 3.50 -1.14 8.47
N GLY A 186 3.13 -0.05 7.81
CA GLY A 186 3.86 1.22 7.86
C GLY A 186 3.97 1.79 9.28
N ILE A 187 2.87 1.80 10.04
CA ILE A 187 2.85 2.24 11.44
C ILE A 187 3.80 1.39 12.29
N ALA A 188 3.74 0.06 12.15
CA ALA A 188 4.62 -0.86 12.89
C ALA A 188 6.11 -0.58 12.64
N LEU A 189 6.47 -0.28 11.40
CA LEU A 189 7.85 0.04 11.01
C LEU A 189 8.29 1.40 11.55
N VAL A 190 7.43 2.42 11.49
CA VAL A 190 7.73 3.78 12.01
C VAL A 190 7.90 3.77 13.52
N LEU A 191 6.98 3.15 14.26
CA LEU A 191 7.05 3.08 15.73
C LEU A 191 8.35 2.42 16.19
N ARG A 192 8.84 1.45 15.44
CA ARG A 192 10.13 0.82 15.71
C ARG A 192 11.32 1.69 15.33
N GLY A 193 11.25 2.42 14.23
CA GLY A 193 12.28 3.39 13.85
C GLY A 193 12.53 4.40 14.97
N GLY A 194 11.46 4.90 15.60
CA GLY A 194 11.54 5.80 16.76
C GLY A 194 12.15 5.18 18.01
N GLN A 195 11.95 3.87 18.25
CA GLN A 195 12.54 3.18 19.41
C GLN A 195 14.04 2.91 19.28
N ARG A 196 14.62 2.98 18.07
CA ARG A 196 16.06 2.78 17.84
C ARG A 196 16.91 4.03 18.02
N GLN A 197 16.31 5.17 18.38
CA GLN A 197 17.00 6.44 18.54
C GLN A 197 17.07 6.81 20.04
N PRO A 198 17.91 6.16 20.86
CA PRO A 198 18.24 6.71 22.16
C PRO A 198 19.10 7.95 21.94
N SER A 199 18.71 9.05 22.57
CA SER A 199 19.46 10.29 22.68
C SER A 199 20.93 10.00 22.99
N GLY A 200 21.80 10.26 22.03
CA GLY A 200 23.23 10.26 22.24
C GLY A 200 23.60 11.47 23.10
N ASP A 201 24.13 11.15 24.29
CA ASP A 201 25.12 11.93 25.03
C ASP A 201 24.62 13.07 25.95
N THR A 202 23.91 12.71 27.02
CA THR A 202 24.02 13.48 28.27
C THR A 202 25.20 12.96 29.09
N GLY A 203 26.32 13.68 29.01
CA GLY A 203 27.19 13.96 30.14
C GLY A 203 28.14 12.85 30.59
N GLN A 204 29.26 12.70 29.88
CA GLN A 204 30.47 12.11 30.45
C GLN A 204 31.32 13.24 31.04
N PRO A 205 31.55 13.31 32.38
CA PRO A 205 32.42 14.33 32.94
C PRO A 205 33.89 14.04 32.57
N PRO A 206 34.72 15.08 32.41
CA PRO A 206 36.08 14.92 31.95
C PRO A 206 36.94 14.17 32.97
N PRO A 207 37.99 13.45 32.53
CA PRO A 207 38.89 12.74 33.44
C PRO A 207 39.67 13.76 34.27
N LEU A 208 39.59 13.60 35.59
CA LEU A 208 40.45 14.31 36.54
C LEU A 208 41.91 13.92 36.26
N LYS A 209 42.75 14.93 36.02
CA LYS A 209 44.20 14.82 36.06
C LYS A 209 44.69 14.97 37.49
#